data_AF-A0A4Q5RIL1-F1
#
_entry.id   AF-A0A4Q5RIL1-F1
#
_cell.length_a   1.000
_cell.length_b   1.000
_cell.length_c   1.000
_cell.angle_alpha   90.00
_cell.angle_beta   90.00
_cell.angle_gamma   90.00
#
_symmetry.space_group_name_H-M   'P 1'
#
loop_
_entity.id
_entity.type
_entity.pdbx_description
1 polymer ?
#
loop_
_entity_poly.entity_id
_entity_poly.type
_entity_poly.pdbx_seq_one_letter_code
_entity_poly.pdbx_strand_id
1 'polypeptide(L)'
;MASVLRGNDLRQLGFPEGRAIGLALAQLQRKEHKRLPQTEQLALLKAILAAPHDYLTDLAWSHTAAALLPAPSRHIALVPRKAYATFGAEHIEPGAI
;
A
#
# COMPACT_ATOMS: atom_id res chain seq x y z
N MET A 1 -24.75 1.89 24.94
CA MET A 1 -24.39 0.63 24.23
C MET A 1 -23.21 0.95 23.33
N ALA A 2 -22.06 0.31 23.51
CA ALA A 2 -20.93 0.55 22.61
C ALA A 2 -21.26 -0.08 21.25
N SER A 3 -21.49 0.74 20.23
CA SER A 3 -21.81 0.25 18.89
C SER A 3 -20.56 -0.37 18.28
N VAL A 4 -20.70 -1.57 17.73
CA VAL A 4 -19.64 -2.22 16.95
C VAL A 4 -19.41 -1.39 15.69
N LEU A 5 -18.14 -1.05 15.41
CA LEU A 5 -17.76 -0.33 14.20
C LEU A 5 -18.08 -1.15 12.94
N ARG A 6 -18.70 -0.50 11.96
CA ARG A 6 -19.09 -1.07 10.68
C ARG A 6 -18.28 -0.43 9.56
N GLY A 7 -18.31 -1.06 8.39
CA GLY A 7 -17.63 -0.52 7.20
C GLY A 7 -18.08 0.90 6.84
N ASN A 8 -19.33 1.27 7.11
CA ASN A 8 -19.82 2.63 6.87
C ASN A 8 -19.13 3.67 7.77
N ASP A 9 -18.85 3.32 9.02
CA ASP A 9 -18.16 4.21 9.97
C ASP A 9 -16.72 4.47 9.52
N LEU A 10 -16.02 3.43 9.05
CA LEU A 10 -14.66 3.57 8.52
C LEU A 10 -14.63 4.39 7.22
N ARG A 11 -15.66 4.25 6.39
CA ARG A 11 -15.82 5.04 5.18
C ARG A 11 -15.99 6.53 5.49
N GLN A 12 -16.83 6.85 6.49
CA GLN A 12 -16.99 8.22 6.99
C GLN A 12 -15.71 8.76 7.64
N LEU A 13 -14.86 7.88 8.17
CA LEU A 13 -13.56 8.24 8.74
C LEU A 13 -12.51 8.60 7.67
N GLY A 14 -12.73 8.21 6.41
CA GLY A 14 -11.81 8.46 5.30
C GLY A 14 -11.02 7.23 4.83
N PHE A 15 -11.38 6.01 5.24
CA PHE A 15 -10.79 4.81 4.64
C PHE A 15 -11.23 4.67 3.17
N PRO A 16 -10.32 4.28 2.26
CA PRO A 16 -10.68 3.96 0.90
C PRO A 16 -11.59 2.71 0.87
N GLU A 17 -12.59 2.72 -0.01
CA GLU A 17 -13.49 1.58 -0.16
C GLU A 17 -12.73 0.32 -0.58
N GLY A 18 -13.18 -0.84 -0.06
CA GLY A 18 -12.60 -2.13 -0.40
C GLY A 18 -11.63 -2.69 0.64
N ARG A 19 -10.43 -3.08 0.21
CA ARG A 19 -9.52 -3.93 0.99
C ARG A 19 -9.11 -3.31 2.33
N ALA A 20 -8.84 -2.01 2.39
CA ALA A 20 -8.39 -1.34 3.61
C ALA A 20 -9.43 -1.43 4.74
N ILE A 21 -10.73 -1.23 4.42
CA ILE A 21 -11.83 -1.37 5.38
C ILE A 21 -11.93 -2.81 5.89
N GLY A 22 -11.87 -3.80 5.00
CA GLY A 22 -11.97 -5.22 5.38
C GLY A 22 -10.85 -5.64 6.34
N LEU A 23 -9.61 -5.21 6.06
CA LEU A 23 -8.45 -5.49 6.91
C LEU A 23 -8.57 -4.81 8.28
N ALA A 24 -8.96 -3.54 8.32
CA ALA A 24 -9.16 -2.81 9.56
C ALA A 24 -10.24 -3.46 10.44
N LEU A 25 -11.39 -3.80 9.86
CA LEU A 25 -12.47 -4.48 10.59
C LEU A 25 -12.02 -5.85 11.11
N ALA A 26 -11.32 -6.65 10.29
CA ALA A 26 -10.79 -7.94 10.72
C ALA A 26 -9.83 -7.80 11.90
N GLN A 27 -8.99 -6.76 11.91
CA GLN A 27 -8.04 -6.52 13.00
C GLN A 27 -8.74 -6.07 14.29
N LEU A 28 -9.83 -5.29 14.20
CA LEU A 28 -10.65 -4.91 15.34
C LEU A 28 -11.40 -6.10 15.98
N GLN A 29 -11.66 -7.17 15.22
CA GLN A 29 -12.26 -8.41 15.76
C GLN A 29 -11.28 -9.28 16.56
N ARG A 30 -9.97 -8.99 16.51
CA ARG A 30 -8.95 -9.70 17.30
C ARG A 30 -9.19 -9.45 18.80
N LYS A 31 -8.86 -10.43 19.65
CA LYS A 31 -9.12 -10.39 21.10
C LYS A 31 -8.59 -9.12 21.78
N GLU A 32 -7.44 -8.65 21.31
CA GLU A 32 -6.69 -7.48 21.79
C GLU A 32 -7.49 -6.20 21.57
N HIS A 33 -8.01 -6.00 20.35
CA HIS A 33 -8.71 -4.79 19.94
C HIS A 33 -10.21 -4.83 20.23
N LYS A 34 -10.81 -6.02 20.26
CA LYS A 34 -12.26 -6.21 20.50
C LYS A 34 -12.70 -5.71 21.88
N ARG A 35 -11.80 -5.70 22.85
CA ARG A 35 -12.07 -5.24 24.23
C ARG A 35 -11.87 -3.73 24.39
N LEU A 36 -11.23 -3.08 23.44
CA LEU A 36 -11.01 -1.63 23.49
C LEU A 36 -12.35 -0.90 23.38
N PRO A 37 -12.53 0.21 24.11
CA PRO A 37 -13.69 1.05 23.93
C PRO A 37 -13.71 1.62 22.51
N GLN A 38 -14.91 1.89 22.00
CA GLN A 38 -15.09 2.37 20.63
C GLN A 38 -14.30 3.66 20.35
N THR A 39 -14.16 4.54 21.35
CA THR A 39 -13.37 5.77 21.26
C THR A 39 -11.89 5.51 21.01
N GLU A 40 -11.31 4.52 21.68
CA GLU A 40 -9.91 4.10 21.46
C GLU A 40 -9.73 3.40 20.11
N GLN A 41 -10.69 2.55 19.70
CA GLN A 41 -10.67 1.95 18.36
C GLN A 41 -10.68 3.03 17.28
N LEU A 42 -11.53 4.06 17.41
CA LEU A 42 -11.58 5.19 16.49
C LEU A 42 -10.30 6.02 16.52
N ALA A 43 -9.72 6.27 17.70
CA ALA A 43 -8.47 6.99 17.83
C ALA A 43 -7.32 6.26 17.13
N LEU A 44 -7.23 4.93 17.30
CA LEU A 44 -6.25 4.09 16.64
C LEU A 44 -6.41 4.10 15.12
N LEU A 45 -7.64 3.94 14.62
CA LEU A 45 -7.91 4.01 13.18
C LEU A 45 -7.54 5.37 12.58
N LYS A 46 -7.80 6.47 13.29
CA LYS A 46 -7.40 7.82 12.88
C LYS A 46 -5.88 7.98 12.84
N ALA A 47 -5.16 7.45 13.83
CA ALA A 47 -3.70 7.49 13.87
C ALA A 47 -3.09 6.75 12.66
N ILE A 48 -3.61 5.56 12.34
CA ILE A 48 -3.16 4.77 11.19
C ILE A 48 -3.48 5.48 9.87
N LEU A 49 -4.65 6.12 9.73
CA LEU A 49 -4.97 6.92 8.54
C LEU A 49 -4.07 8.15 8.39
N ALA A 50 -3.71 8.81 9.49
CA ALA A 50 -2.89 10.00 9.48
C ALA A 50 -1.43 9.69 9.13
N ALA A 51 -0.90 8.57 9.61
CA ALA A 51 0.50 8.17 9.42
C ALA A 51 0.63 6.67 9.07
N PRO A 52 0.12 6.20 7.92
CA PRO A 52 0.15 4.78 7.58
C PRO A 52 1.57 4.21 7.45
N HIS A 53 2.55 5.03 7.09
CA HIS A 53 3.96 4.59 6.97
C HIS A 53 4.54 4.08 8.29
N ASP A 54 4.14 4.66 9.43
CA ASP A 54 4.66 4.30 10.76
C ASP A 54 4.22 2.90 11.21
N TYR A 55 3.16 2.37 10.59
CA TYR A 55 2.58 1.08 10.93
C TYR A 55 2.99 -0.03 9.96
N LEU A 56 3.84 0.23 8.95
CA LEU A 56 4.22 -0.79 7.95
C LEU A 56 4.93 -2.01 8.55
N THR A 57 5.61 -1.84 9.68
CA THR A 57 6.29 -2.91 10.40
C THR A 57 5.51 -3.38 11.64
N ASP A 58 4.33 -2.81 11.89
CA ASP A 58 3.52 -3.17 13.04
C ASP A 58 2.93 -4.58 12.88
N LEU A 59 3.02 -5.39 13.93
CA LEU A 59 2.59 -6.79 13.93
C LEU A 59 1.08 -6.94 13.64
N ALA A 60 0.27 -6.01 14.09
CA ALA A 60 -1.17 -6.02 13.94
C ALA A 60 -1.63 -5.25 12.69
N TRP A 61 -1.00 -4.11 12.41
CA TRP A 61 -1.54 -3.09 11.51
C TRP A 61 -0.80 -2.96 10.18
N SER A 62 0.34 -3.63 10.00
CA SER A 62 1.15 -3.63 8.76
C SER A 62 0.32 -3.81 7.49
N HIS A 63 -0.60 -4.76 7.49
CA HIS A 63 -1.40 -5.08 6.30
C HIS A 63 -2.45 -4.00 6.01
N THR A 64 -3.07 -3.45 7.05
CA THR A 64 -4.04 -2.35 6.92
C THR A 64 -3.32 -1.09 6.42
N ALA A 65 -2.18 -0.75 7.03
CA ALA A 65 -1.33 0.36 6.64
C ALA A 65 -0.85 0.26 5.19
N ALA A 66 -0.33 -0.90 4.78
CA ALA A 66 0.09 -1.14 3.40
C ALA A 66 -1.06 -0.96 2.39
N ALA A 67 -2.30 -1.29 2.77
CA ALA A 67 -3.47 -1.10 1.92
C ALA A 67 -3.95 0.35 1.82
N LEU A 68 -3.48 1.25 2.69
CA LEU A 68 -3.75 2.70 2.64
C LEU A 68 -2.76 3.44 1.74
N LEU A 69 -1.63 2.82 1.42
CA LEU A 69 -0.59 3.40 0.59
C LEU A 69 -0.79 3.05 -0.89
N PRO A 70 -0.34 3.93 -1.81
CA PRO A 70 -0.32 3.60 -3.22
C PRO A 70 0.52 2.34 -3.45
N ALA A 71 0.06 1.47 -4.36
CA ALA A 71 0.82 0.30 -4.74
C ALA A 71 2.20 0.75 -5.28
N PRO A 72 3.30 0.07 -4.88
CA PRO A 72 4.61 0.41 -5.39
C PRO A 72 4.59 0.30 -6.91
N SER A 73 5.12 1.33 -7.58
CA SER A 73 5.22 1.32 -9.03
C SER A 73 6.06 0.12 -9.46
N ARG A 74 5.45 -0.80 -10.22
CA ARG A 74 6.17 -1.89 -10.88
C ARG A 74 6.82 -1.45 -12.19
N HIS A 75 6.70 -0.16 -12.54
CA HIS A 75 7.28 0.37 -13.76
C HIS A 75 8.79 0.49 -13.59
N ILE A 76 9.52 -0.40 -14.24
CA ILE A 76 10.98 -0.30 -14.37
C ILE A 76 11.24 0.44 -15.68
N ALA A 77 11.88 1.61 -15.60
CA ALA A 77 12.28 2.34 -16.80
C ALA A 77 13.24 1.48 -17.65
N LEU A 78 13.02 1.47 -18.96
CA LEU A 78 13.93 0.79 -19.88
C LEU A 78 15.31 1.46 -19.81
N VAL A 79 16.37 0.65 -19.79
CA VAL A 79 17.73 1.16 -19.96
C VAL A 79 17.87 1.81 -21.33
N PRO A 80 18.58 2.94 -21.45
CA PRO A 80 18.85 3.54 -22.74
C PRO A 80 19.59 2.56 -23.65
N ARG A 81 19.27 2.60 -24.96
CA ARG A 81 19.87 1.72 -25.96
C ARG A 81 21.39 1.87 -25.93
N LYS A 82 22.10 0.79 -25.60
CA LYS A 82 23.55 0.73 -25.71
C LYS A 82 23.94 0.75 -27.19
N ALA A 83 25.02 1.44 -27.52
CA ALA A 83 25.62 1.33 -28.85
C ALA A 83 26.01 -0.14 -29.09
N TYR A 84 25.64 -0.67 -30.25
CA TYR A 84 26.07 -2.01 -30.65
C TYR A 84 27.53 -1.93 -31.11
N ALA A 85 28.35 -2.90 -30.71
CA ALA A 85 29.68 -3.04 -31.30
C ALA A 85 29.51 -3.55 -32.75
N THR A 86 29.97 -2.75 -33.71
CA THR A 86 30.09 -3.16 -35.11
C THR A 86 31.40 -3.90 -35.29
N PHE A 87 31.34 -5.17 -35.69
CA PHE A 87 32.53 -5.98 -36.02
C PHE A 87 32.62 -6.14 -37.53
N GLY A 88 33.81 -5.96 -38.11
CA GLY A 88 34.04 -6.11 -39.55
C GLY A 88 33.66 -4.90 -40.42
N ALA A 89 33.67 -3.69 -39.85
CA ALA A 89 33.35 -2.46 -40.58
C ALA A 89 34.26 -2.22 -41.81
N GLU A 90 35.46 -2.80 -41.81
CA GLU A 90 36.40 -2.84 -42.94
C GLU A 90 35.87 -3.58 -44.18
N HIS A 91 34.80 -4.37 -44.05
CA HIS A 91 34.16 -5.11 -45.14
C HIS A 91 32.68 -4.75 -45.35
N ILE A 92 32.15 -3.74 -44.65
CA ILE A 92 30.77 -3.29 -44.81
C ILE A 92 30.77 -2.01 -45.65
N GLU A 93 30.09 -2.06 -46.81
CA GLU A 93 29.94 -0.90 -47.68
C GLU A 93 29.24 0.27 -46.96
N PRO A 94 29.64 1.54 -47.18
CA PRO A 94 29.11 2.69 -46.44
C PRO A 94 27.59 2.90 -46.52
N GLY A 95 26.90 2.31 -47.50
CA GLY A 95 25.45 2.37 -47.64
C GLY A 95 24.67 1.38 -46.77
N ALA A 96 25.36 0.50 -46.03
CA ALA A 96 24.77 -0.57 -45.24
C ALA A 96 24.92 -0.38 -43.71
N ILE A 97 25.44 0.76 -43.26
CA ILE A 97 25.71 1.11 -41.84
C ILE A 97 24.70 2.17 -41.36
#